data_AF-A0A3S3ZWD6-F1
#
_entry.id   AF-A0A3S3ZWD6-F1
#
_cell.length_a   1.000
_cell.length_b   1.000
_cell.length_c   1.000
_cell.angle_alpha   90.00
_cell.angle_beta   90.00
_cell.angle_gamma   90.00
#
_symmetry.space_group_name_H-M   'P 1'
#
loop_
_entity.id
_entity.type
_entity.pdbx_description
1 polymer ?
#
loop_
_entity_poly.entity_id
_entity_poly.type
_entity_poly.pdbx_seq_one_letter_code
_entity_poly.pdbx_strand_id
1 'polypeptide(L)'
;MGDRSDDAVWVATMKADALLGHLSDEYRVQLGARFDWDVSEEDVRVARATLSAQRIDALTRGQRKSSVASVSTAGSGPAVAGEWDLTNDLLAL
;
A
#
# COMPACT_ATOMS: atom_id res chain seq x y z
N MET A 1 -4.19 30.11 -3.16
CA MET A 1 -3.17 29.40 -2.36
C MET A 1 -3.89 28.26 -1.61
N GLY A 2 -4.45 27.29 -2.33
CA GLY A 2 -5.31 26.22 -1.77
C GLY A 2 -5.00 24.82 -2.32
N ASP A 3 -4.59 24.76 -3.59
CA ASP A 3 -4.30 23.54 -4.36
C ASP A 3 -3.53 22.43 -3.63
N ARG A 4 -2.48 22.78 -2.89
CA ARG A 4 -1.57 21.79 -2.27
C ARG A 4 -2.19 21.03 -1.10
N SER A 5 -3.10 21.68 -0.37
CA SER A 5 -3.77 21.07 0.77
C SER A 5 -4.92 20.17 0.31
N ASP A 6 -5.66 20.62 -0.70
CA ASP A 6 -6.74 19.84 -1.30
C ASP A 6 -6.21 18.56 -1.96
N ASP A 7 -5.06 18.64 -2.64
CA ASP A 7 -4.40 17.48 -3.25
C ASP A 7 -3.95 16.46 -2.19
N ALA A 8 -3.34 16.93 -1.09
CA ALA A 8 -2.91 16.05 0.00
C ALA A 8 -4.09 15.37 0.71
N VAL A 9 -5.20 16.08 0.90
CA VAL A 9 -6.44 15.52 1.47
C VAL A 9 -7.03 14.47 0.54
N TRP A 10 -7.02 14.73 -0.76
CA TRP A 10 -7.48 13.78 -1.77
C TRP A 10 -6.61 12.50 -1.77
N VAL A 11 -5.28 12.64 -1.79
CA VAL A 11 -4.35 11.50 -1.72
C VAL A 11 -4.57 10.67 -0.45
N ALA A 12 -4.67 11.31 0.71
CA ALA A 12 -4.92 10.62 1.98
C ALA A 12 -6.28 9.89 1.99
N THR A 13 -7.30 10.49 1.39
CA THR A 13 -8.63 9.87 1.24
C THR A 13 -8.58 8.63 0.37
N MET A 14 -7.91 8.73 -0.79
CA MET A 14 -7.76 7.64 -1.75
C MET A 14 -6.98 6.46 -1.17
N LYS A 15 -5.88 6.73 -0.46
CA LYS A 15 -5.13 5.72 0.29
C LYS A 15 -5.99 5.04 1.35
N ALA A 16 -6.76 5.81 2.12
CA ALA A 16 -7.62 5.28 3.16
C ALA A 16 -8.75 4.40 2.60
N ASP A 17 -9.41 4.85 1.53
CA ASP A 17 -10.50 4.11 0.90
C ASP A 17 -10.00 2.83 0.21
N ALA A 18 -8.78 2.85 -0.33
CA ALA A 18 -8.11 1.63 -0.82
C ALA A 18 -7.74 0.65 0.29
N LEU A 19 -7.42 1.12 1.50
CA LEU A 19 -7.16 0.27 2.67
C LEU A 19 -8.44 -0.27 3.30
N LEU A 20 -9.54 0.48 3.21
CA LEU A 20 -10.87 0.07 3.66
C LEU A 20 -11.60 -0.84 2.66
N GLY A 21 -11.08 -1.00 1.45
CA GLY A 21 -11.73 -1.77 0.39
C GLY A 21 -12.95 -1.06 -0.21
N HIS A 22 -13.06 0.26 -0.03
CA HIS A 22 -14.10 1.08 -0.63
C HIS A 22 -13.76 1.49 -2.08
N LEU A 23 -12.50 1.34 -2.49
CA LEU A 23 -12.06 1.60 -3.85
C LEU A 23 -12.31 0.38 -4.74
N SER A 24 -12.99 0.57 -5.86
CA SER A 24 -13.12 -0.47 -6.89
C SER A 24 -11.76 -0.82 -7.51
N ASP A 25 -11.55 -2.09 -7.84
CA ASP A 25 -10.31 -2.57 -8.46
C ASP A 25 -10.00 -1.85 -9.78
N GLU A 26 -11.01 -1.55 -10.59
CA GLU A 26 -10.87 -0.79 -11.84
C GLU A 26 -10.25 0.60 -11.59
N TYR A 27 -10.71 1.28 -10.54
CA TYR A 27 -10.23 2.61 -10.19
C TYR A 27 -8.81 2.55 -9.62
N ARG A 28 -8.51 1.50 -8.85
CA ARG A 28 -7.16 1.23 -8.36
C ARG A 28 -6.17 0.98 -9.51
N VAL A 29 -6.60 0.24 -10.54
CA VAL A 29 -5.82 -0.02 -11.75
C VAL A 29 -5.61 1.26 -12.58
N GLN A 30 -6.65 2.11 -12.67
CA GLN A 30 -6.57 3.38 -13.41
C GLN A 30 -5.57 4.37 -12.79
N LEU A 31 -5.52 4.44 -11.46
CA LEU A 31 -4.48 5.17 -10.72
C LEU A 31 -3.11 4.50 -10.87
N GLY A 32 -3.11 3.16 -10.83
CA GLY A 32 -1.99 2.31 -11.16
C GLY A 32 -0.72 2.64 -10.35
N ALA A 33 0.43 2.36 -10.96
CA ALA A 33 1.76 2.61 -10.37
C ALA A 33 2.14 4.10 -10.33
N ARG A 34 1.34 4.98 -10.95
CA ARG A 34 1.59 6.43 -10.94
C ARG A 34 1.11 7.08 -9.65
N PHE A 35 0.19 6.42 -8.95
CA PHE A 35 -0.24 6.81 -7.62
C PHE A 35 0.64 6.14 -6.57
N ASP A 36 1.23 6.97 -5.71
CA ASP A 36 2.00 6.47 -4.58
C ASP A 36 1.04 5.87 -3.55
N TRP A 37 1.07 4.54 -3.41
CA TRP A 37 0.23 3.83 -2.45
C TRP A 37 0.87 3.70 -1.07
N ASP A 38 2.11 4.16 -0.91
CA ASP A 38 2.79 4.11 0.37
C ASP A 38 2.18 5.13 1.33
N VAL A 39 1.93 4.73 2.58
CA VAL A 39 1.32 5.62 3.56
C VAL A 39 2.41 6.34 4.34
N SER A 40 2.56 7.64 4.09
CA SER A 40 3.50 8.50 4.79
C SER A 40 2.91 9.06 6.09
N GLU A 41 3.78 9.53 7.00
CA GLU A 41 3.34 10.21 8.23
C GLU A 41 2.54 11.50 7.94
N GLU A 42 2.84 12.17 6.82
CA GLU A 42 2.09 13.33 6.38
C GLU A 42 0.64 12.97 5.99
N ASP A 43 0.42 11.83 5.34
CA ASP A 43 -0.95 11.37 5.02
C ASP A 43 -1.76 11.14 6.29
N VAL A 44 -1.14 10.58 7.33
CA VAL A 44 -1.78 10.39 8.64
C VAL A 44 -2.06 11.72 9.33
N ARG A 45 -1.15 12.71 9.22
CA ARG A 45 -1.35 14.05 9.76
C ARG A 45 -2.51 14.77 9.07
N VAL A 46 -2.54 14.76 7.74
CA VAL A 46 -3.61 15.35 6.94
C VAL A 46 -4.95 14.67 7.24
N ALA A 47 -4.96 13.34 7.32
CA ALA A 47 -6.15 12.58 7.67
C ALA A 47 -6.69 12.93 9.07
N ARG A 48 -5.81 13.13 10.05
CA ARG A 48 -6.23 13.56 11.40
C ARG A 48 -6.84 14.95 11.43
N ALA A 49 -6.40 15.83 10.55
CA ALA A 49 -6.92 17.18 10.47
C ALA A 49 -8.26 17.27 9.72
N THR A 50 -8.53 16.36 8.78
CA THR A 50 -9.59 16.54 7.78
C THR A 50 -10.52 15.35 7.56
N LEU A 51 -10.14 14.14 7.97
CA LEU A 51 -10.88 12.90 7.69
C LEU A 51 -11.49 12.27 8.95
N SER A 52 -12.40 11.32 8.73
CA SER A 52 -13.08 10.56 9.79
C SER A 52 -12.16 9.56 10.48
N ALA A 53 -12.46 9.22 11.74
CA ALA A 53 -11.70 8.28 12.57
C ALA A 53 -11.41 6.93 11.89
N GLN A 54 -12.36 6.39 11.12
CA GLN A 54 -12.20 5.13 10.39
C GLN A 54 -11.06 5.19 9.35
N ARG A 55 -10.94 6.30 8.62
CA ARG A 55 -9.89 6.51 7.62
C ARG A 55 -8.53 6.74 8.28
N ILE A 56 -8.50 7.47 9.40
CA ILE A 56 -7.29 7.66 10.21
C ILE A 56 -6.74 6.32 10.71
N ASP A 57 -7.62 5.45 11.22
CA ASP A 57 -7.22 4.12 11.70
C ASP A 57 -6.71 3.23 10.56
N ALA A 58 -7.37 3.25 9.40
CA ALA A 58 -6.93 2.54 8.21
C ALA A 58 -5.51 2.96 7.77
N LEU A 59 -5.25 4.27 7.65
CA LEU A 59 -3.94 4.81 7.29
C LEU A 59 -2.87 4.46 8.35
N THR A 60 -3.21 4.55 9.63
CA THR A 60 -2.28 4.19 10.73
C THR A 60 -1.91 2.70 10.68
N ARG A 61 -2.86 1.82 10.36
CA ARG A 61 -2.59 0.39 10.16
C ARG A 61 -1.79 0.12 8.89
N GLY A 62 -2.08 0.85 7.80
CA GLY A 62 -1.35 0.78 6.54
C GLY A 62 0.12 1.18 6.71
N GLN A 63 0.38 2.27 7.42
CA GLN A 63 1.73 2.76 7.71
C GLN A 63 2.56 1.73 8.49
N ARG A 64 1.98 1.12 9.54
CA ARG A 64 2.65 0.05 10.30
C ARG A 64 2.98 -1.17 9.43
N LYS A 65 2.07 -1.54 8.52
CA LYS A 65 2.28 -2.62 7.55
C LYS A 65 3.42 -2.30 6.56
N SER A 66 3.52 -1.07 6.07
CA SER A 66 4.60 -0.67 5.18
C SER A 66 5.97 -0.67 5.88
N SER A 67 6.02 -0.19 7.13
CA SER A 67 7.22 -0.23 7.95
C SER A 67 7.72 -1.66 8.24
N VAL A 68 6.83 -2.63 8.48
CA VAL A 68 7.23 -4.03 8.68
C VAL A 68 7.59 -4.74 7.37
N ALA A 69 6.98 -4.39 6.23
CA ALA A 69 7.40 -4.90 4.92
C ALA A 69 8.79 -4.38 4.54
N SER A 70 9.08 -3.12 4.85
CA SER A 70 10.38 -2.49 4.63
C SER A 70 11.48 -3.11 5.52
N VAL A 71 11.18 -3.45 6.78
CA VAL A 71 12.14 -4.13 7.67
C VAL A 71 12.36 -5.59 7.28
N SER A 72 11.37 -6.25 6.66
CA SER A 72 11.48 -7.63 6.20
C SER A 72 12.29 -7.78 4.90
N THR A 73 12.47 -6.70 4.13
CA THR A 73 13.29 -6.68 2.90
C THR A 73 14.76 -6.34 3.17
N ALA A 74 15.11 -5.86 4.36
CA ALA A 74 16.49 -5.52 4.72
C ALA A 74 17.26 -6.69 5.39
N GLY A 75 16.69 -7.90 5.41
CA GLY A 75 17.24 -9.07 6.11
C GLY A 75 17.45 -10.33 5.27
N SER A 76 17.47 -10.24 3.94
CA SER A 76 17.88 -11.36 3.09
C SER A 76 18.61 -10.86 1.85
N GLY A 77 19.91 -11.12 1.81
CA GLY A 77 20.73 -11.00 0.60
C GLY A 77 20.26 -11.97 -0.50
N PRO A 78 20.79 -11.83 -1.72
CA PRO A 78 20.27 -12.50 -2.90
C PRO A 78 20.63 -13.99 -2.89
N ALA A 79 19.61 -14.85 -2.85
CA ALA A 79 19.74 -16.26 -3.20
C ALA A 79 18.69 -16.61 -4.26
N VAL A 80 19.12 -16.53 -5.53
CA VAL A 80 18.72 -17.36 -6.68
C VAL A 80 17.20 -17.44 -6.96
N ALA A 81 16.65 -16.87 -8.04
CA ALA A 81 16.90 -17.24 -9.44
C ALA A 81 17.26 -18.73 -9.62
N GLY A 82 16.30 -19.62 -9.38
CA GLY A 82 16.35 -21.06 -9.71
C GLY A 82 14.93 -21.62 -9.56
N GLU A 83 14.12 -21.56 -10.60
CA GLU A 83 13.98 -22.63 -11.60
C GLU A 83 13.02 -23.72 -11.14
N TRP A 84 11.78 -23.63 -11.64
CA TRP A 84 11.01 -24.74 -12.20
C TRP A 84 11.38 -26.18 -11.77
N ASP A 85 11.14 -26.56 -10.51
CA ASP A 85 11.19 -27.97 -10.08
C ASP A 85 9.87 -28.40 -9.42
N LEU A 86 8.78 -28.34 -10.19
CA LEU A 86 7.47 -28.90 -9.81
C LEU A 86 6.95 -29.93 -10.82
N THR A 87 7.75 -30.32 -11.80
CA THR A 87 7.32 -31.25 -12.87
C THR A 87 8.02 -32.61 -12.81
N ASN A 88 9.06 -32.80 -11.97
CA ASN A 88 9.82 -34.05 -11.96
C ASN A 88 9.32 -35.08 -10.92
N ASP A 89 8.47 -34.70 -9.97
CA ASP A 89 8.01 -35.61 -8.90
C ASP A 89 6.75 -36.43 -9.27
N LEU A 90 6.11 -36.14 -10.41
CA LEU A 90 4.85 -36.77 -10.83
C LEU A 90 4.98 -37.97 -11.80
N LEU A 91 6.20 -38.44 -12.09
CA LEU A 91 6.45 -39.59 -12.99
C LEU A 91 7.11 -40.80 -12.33
N ALA A 92 7.23 -40.83 -10.99
CA ALA A 92 7.62 -42.05 -10.27
C ALA A 92 6.37 -42.85 -9.85
N LEU A 93 5.69 -43.45 -10.83
CA LEU A 93 4.67 -44.50 -10.63
C LEU A 93 4.90 -45.64 -11.63
#